data_AF-A0A8C0FBW3-F1
#
_entry.id   AF-A0A8C0FBW3-F1
#
_cell.length_a   1.000
_cell.length_b   1.000
_cell.length_c   1.000
_cell.angle_alpha   90.00
_cell.angle_beta   90.00
_cell.angle_gamma   90.00
#
_symmetry.space_group_name_H-M   'P 1'
#
loop_
_entity.id
_entity.type
_entity.pdbx_description
1 polymer ?
#
loop_
_entity_poly.entity_id
_entity_poly.type
_entity_poly.pdbx_seq_one_letter_code
_entity_poly.pdbx_strand_id
1 'polypeptide(L)'
;MNVESAPLNSDLQLAGLRLLTNMSVTSNYHHKMLNSIPCFLHLLSEGTERTQIQVLKVLVNLSANPATTRHLLRAEVPSLLLLFDNCINRDILLRVLAFAANLKKNVNNEDGTMIQDQYSKDSIFFTLCRDSTPFAQKLASLLHHPDTEVKEQVVRILTQ
;
A
#
# COMPACT_ATOMS: atom_id res chain seq x y z
N MET A 1 7.96 19.09 -8.16
CA MET A 1 9.10 18.14 -8.24
C MET A 1 8.53 16.85 -8.79
N ASN A 2 8.83 16.52 -10.05
CA ASN A 2 8.19 15.39 -10.69
C ASN A 2 9.05 14.14 -10.51
N VAL A 3 8.70 13.28 -9.56
CA VAL A 3 9.36 11.98 -9.36
C VAL A 3 9.26 11.11 -10.62
N GLU A 4 8.26 11.37 -11.47
CA GLU A 4 8.03 10.69 -12.76
C GLU A 4 9.05 11.07 -13.84
N SER A 5 9.69 12.24 -13.76
CA SER A 5 10.65 12.67 -14.80
C SER A 5 12.09 12.22 -14.52
N ALA A 6 12.36 11.69 -13.33
CA ALA A 6 13.68 11.17 -12.97
C ALA A 6 13.82 9.70 -13.42
N PRO A 7 15.00 9.25 -13.87
CA PRO A 7 15.23 7.85 -14.20
C PRO A 7 14.88 6.94 -13.01
N LEU A 8 14.29 5.78 -13.31
CA LEU A 8 13.90 4.79 -12.30
C LEU A 8 15.10 4.39 -11.44
N ASN A 9 14.92 4.40 -10.11
CA ASN A 9 15.94 4.10 -9.09
C ASN A 9 17.10 5.11 -9.00
N SER A 10 17.05 6.24 -9.72
CA SER A 10 18.09 7.27 -9.59
C SER A 10 18.08 7.94 -8.22
N ASP A 11 19.23 8.47 -7.80
CA ASP A 11 19.34 9.23 -6.55
C ASP A 11 18.43 10.45 -6.53
N LEU A 12 18.19 11.08 -7.69
CA LEU A 12 17.25 12.17 -7.84
C LEU A 12 15.80 11.72 -7.56
N GLN A 13 15.40 10.55 -8.08
CA GLN A 13 14.09 9.96 -7.80
C GLN A 13 13.93 9.66 -6.30
N LEU A 14 14.95 9.05 -5.69
CA LEU A 14 14.95 8.74 -4.26
C LEU A 14 14.91 9.99 -3.38
N ALA A 15 15.63 11.05 -3.75
CA ALA A 15 15.58 12.33 -3.05
C ALA A 15 14.15 12.94 -3.11
N GLY A 16 13.52 12.87 -4.28
CA GLY A 16 12.13 13.30 -4.44
C GLY A 16 11.14 12.48 -3.61
N LEU A 17 11.29 11.15 -3.59
CA LEU A 17 10.46 10.25 -2.76
C LEU A 17 10.65 10.51 -1.26
N ARG A 18 11.87 10.83 -0.81
CA ARG A 18 12.13 11.22 0.59
C ARG A 18 11.43 12.51 0.97
N LEU A 19 11.44 13.51 0.08
CA LEU A 19 10.67 14.74 0.29
C LEU A 19 9.18 14.45 0.41
N LEU A 20 8.62 13.65 -0.51
CA LEU A 20 7.22 13.25 -0.47
C LEU A 20 6.87 12.47 0.80
N THR A 21 7.77 11.60 1.25
CA THR A 21 7.61 10.87 2.52
C THR A 21 7.42 11.84 3.68
N ASN A 22 8.30 12.84 3.81
CA ASN A 22 8.20 13.85 4.87
C ASN A 22 6.90 14.68 4.75
N MET A 23 6.54 15.08 3.54
CA MET A 23 5.32 15.85 3.28
C MET A 23 4.05 15.05 3.60
N SER A 24 4.06 13.75 3.31
CA SER A 24 2.92 12.85 3.55
C SER A 24 2.65 12.58 5.02
N VAL A 25 3.53 12.99 5.94
CA VAL A 25 3.21 12.90 7.38
C VAL A 25 2.07 13.87 7.74
N THR A 26 1.89 14.96 6.99
CA THR A 26 0.84 15.96 7.24
C THR A 26 -0.33 15.78 6.27
N SER A 27 -1.51 15.49 6.82
CA SER A 27 -2.73 15.21 6.05
C SER A 27 -3.14 16.33 5.08
N ASN A 28 -2.82 17.60 5.38
CA ASN A 28 -3.10 18.75 4.50
C ASN A 28 -2.46 18.64 3.12
N TYR A 29 -1.40 17.83 2.94
CA TYR A 29 -0.76 17.64 1.65
C TYR A 29 -1.30 16.44 0.86
N HIS A 30 -2.13 15.58 1.47
CA HIS A 30 -2.55 14.31 0.86
C HIS A 30 -3.35 14.54 -0.43
N HIS A 31 -4.24 15.54 -0.46
CA HIS A 31 -5.02 15.88 -1.66
C HIS A 31 -4.14 16.21 -2.87
N LYS A 32 -2.93 16.76 -2.64
CA LYS A 32 -1.97 17.10 -3.69
C LYS A 32 -1.24 15.87 -4.26
N MET A 33 -1.30 14.74 -3.55
CA MET A 33 -0.60 13.50 -3.91
C MET A 33 -1.53 12.47 -4.58
N LEU A 34 -2.84 12.69 -4.60
CA LEU A 34 -3.81 11.71 -5.11
C LEU A 34 -3.58 11.36 -6.58
N ASN A 35 -3.25 12.36 -7.40
CA ASN A 35 -2.96 12.15 -8.82
C ASN A 35 -1.64 11.39 -9.07
N SER A 36 -0.76 11.30 -8.06
CA SER A 36 0.50 10.57 -8.15
C SER A 36 0.41 9.13 -7.65
N ILE A 37 -0.76 8.69 -7.15
CA ILE A 37 -0.96 7.32 -6.67
C ILE A 37 -0.58 6.28 -7.74
N PRO A 38 -1.02 6.38 -9.01
CA PRO A 38 -0.61 5.43 -10.05
C PRO A 38 0.90 5.37 -10.26
N CYS A 39 1.59 6.51 -10.21
CA CYS A 39 3.05 6.57 -10.28
C CYS A 39 3.69 5.84 -9.09
N PHE A 40 3.23 6.09 -7.86
CA PHE A 40 3.75 5.40 -6.67
C PHE A 40 3.59 3.89 -6.82
N LEU A 41 2.45 3.41 -7.32
CA LEU A 41 2.20 1.98 -7.48
C LEU A 41 3.04 1.35 -8.60
N HIS A 42 3.32 2.08 -9.67
CA HIS A 42 4.30 1.68 -10.68
C HIS A 42 5.71 1.55 -10.07
N LEU A 43 6.15 2.54 -9.29
CA LEU A 43 7.45 2.50 -8.60
C LEU A 43 7.51 1.40 -7.54
N LEU A 44 6.37 1.04 -6.94
CA LEU A 44 6.28 -0.11 -6.04
C LEU A 44 6.49 -1.43 -6.79
N SER A 45 6.03 -1.52 -8.04
CA SER A 45 6.16 -2.73 -8.86
C SER A 45 7.56 -2.91 -9.45
N GLU A 46 8.12 -1.84 -10.01
CA GLU A 46 9.36 -1.89 -10.81
C GLU A 46 10.62 -1.39 -10.05
N GLY A 47 10.42 -0.77 -8.89
CA GLY A 47 11.50 -0.19 -8.11
C GLY A 47 12.37 -1.22 -7.42
N THR A 48 13.63 -0.85 -7.17
CA THR A 48 14.49 -1.56 -6.21
C THR A 48 13.89 -1.52 -4.80
N GLU A 49 14.36 -2.39 -3.90
CA GLU A 49 13.93 -2.40 -2.50
C GLU A 49 14.00 -1.00 -1.85
N ARG A 50 15.05 -0.23 -2.16
CA ARG A 50 15.22 1.15 -1.66
C ARG A 50 14.09 2.08 -2.12
N THR A 51 13.70 1.98 -3.38
CA THR A 51 12.59 2.74 -3.97
C THR A 51 11.26 2.29 -3.38
N GLN A 52 11.02 0.98 -3.33
CA GLN A 52 9.81 0.37 -2.77
C GLN A 52 9.58 0.79 -1.32
N ILE A 53 10.63 0.78 -0.48
CA ILE A 53 10.54 1.23 0.92
C ILE A 53 10.09 2.69 1.01
N GLN A 54 10.64 3.59 0.20
CA GLN A 54 10.27 5.01 0.23
C GLN A 54 8.84 5.22 -0.27
N VAL A 55 8.46 4.54 -1.35
CA VAL A 55 7.10 4.57 -1.88
C VAL A 55 6.10 4.06 -0.84
N LEU A 56 6.38 2.93 -0.20
CA LEU A 56 5.50 2.37 0.82
C LEU A 56 5.35 3.28 2.04
N LYS A 57 6.38 4.06 2.41
CA LYS A 57 6.23 5.08 3.47
C LYS A 57 5.19 6.13 3.10
N VAL A 58 5.21 6.63 1.86
CA VAL A 58 4.19 7.55 1.36
C VAL A 58 2.82 6.88 1.38
N LEU A 59 2.70 5.67 0.83
CA LEU A 59 1.42 4.96 0.73
C LEU A 59 0.82 4.63 2.10
N VAL A 60 1.62 4.22 3.10
CA VAL A 60 1.17 3.97 4.47
C VAL A 60 0.65 5.26 5.13
N ASN A 61 1.34 6.38 4.93
CA ASN A 61 0.88 7.67 5.45
C ASN A 61 -0.44 8.11 4.80
N LEU A 62 -0.56 7.95 3.48
CA LEU A 62 -1.81 8.23 2.78
C LEU A 62 -2.93 7.32 3.30
N SER A 63 -2.73 6.01 3.36
CA SER A 63 -3.77 5.05 3.77
C SER A 63 -4.22 5.22 5.22
N ALA A 64 -3.39 5.78 6.09
CA ALA A 64 -3.79 6.15 7.46
C ALA A 64 -4.86 7.26 7.51
N ASN A 65 -5.04 8.02 6.42
CA ASN A 65 -6.06 9.06 6.30
C ASN A 65 -7.29 8.54 5.51
N PRO A 66 -8.46 8.39 6.17
CA PRO A 66 -9.69 7.92 5.53
C PRO A 66 -10.07 8.67 4.24
N ALA A 67 -9.77 9.98 4.16
CA ALA A 67 -10.08 10.81 3.00
C ALA A 67 -9.37 10.37 1.70
N THR A 68 -8.28 9.60 1.80
CA THR A 68 -7.55 9.09 0.61
C THR A 68 -7.98 7.67 0.21
N THR A 69 -8.70 6.97 1.09
CA THR A 69 -9.01 5.53 0.98
C THR A 69 -9.64 5.19 -0.36
N ARG A 70 -10.67 5.91 -0.79
CA ARG A 70 -11.36 5.65 -2.06
C ARG A 70 -10.44 5.77 -3.28
N HIS A 71 -9.49 6.71 -3.26
CA HIS A 71 -8.52 6.86 -4.35
C HIS A 71 -7.53 5.70 -4.38
N LEU A 72 -7.04 5.27 -3.22
CA LEU A 72 -6.14 4.12 -3.11
C LEU A 72 -6.84 2.82 -3.53
N LEU A 73 -8.06 2.59 -3.06
CA LEU A 73 -8.84 1.40 -3.36
C LEU A 73 -9.18 1.24 -4.84
N ARG A 74 -9.38 2.37 -5.56
CA ARG A 74 -9.63 2.37 -7.01
C ARG A 74 -8.39 2.15 -7.85
N ALA A 75 -7.21 2.41 -7.31
CA ALA A 75 -5.98 2.27 -8.08
C ALA A 75 -5.70 0.80 -8.40
N GLU A 76 -4.99 0.56 -9.50
CA GLU A 76 -4.75 -0.78 -10.04
C GLU A 76 -3.28 -1.18 -9.88
N VAL A 77 -3.05 -2.35 -9.30
CA VAL A 77 -1.70 -2.87 -9.01
C VAL A 77 -1.72 -4.40 -9.06
N PRO A 78 -1.66 -5.00 -10.26
CA PRO A 78 -1.78 -6.46 -10.40
C PRO A 78 -0.73 -7.24 -9.59
N SER A 79 0.46 -6.65 -9.40
CA SER A 79 1.59 -7.24 -8.68
C SER A 79 1.51 -7.16 -7.15
N LEU A 80 0.50 -6.48 -6.57
CA LEU A 80 0.47 -6.15 -5.15
C LEU A 80 0.52 -7.38 -4.23
N LEU A 81 -0.16 -8.47 -4.60
CA LEU A 81 -0.15 -9.72 -3.81
C LEU A 81 1.22 -10.39 -3.73
N LEU A 82 2.12 -10.11 -4.68
CA LEU A 82 3.46 -10.68 -4.70
C LEU A 82 4.32 -10.13 -3.55
N LEU A 83 3.96 -8.97 -2.99
CA LEU A 83 4.66 -8.37 -1.85
C LEU A 83 4.31 -9.02 -0.50
N PHE A 84 3.30 -9.88 -0.45
CA PHE A 84 2.89 -10.62 0.75
C PHE A 84 3.45 -12.03 0.72
N ASP A 85 4.77 -12.15 0.80
CA ASP A 85 5.46 -13.44 0.74
C ASP A 85 6.63 -13.49 1.73
N ASN A 86 6.96 -14.69 2.22
CA ASN A 86 8.03 -14.90 3.20
C ASN A 86 9.43 -14.55 2.64
N CYS A 87 9.59 -14.53 1.31
CA CYS A 87 10.84 -14.18 0.65
C CYS A 87 11.05 -12.67 0.48
N ILE A 88 10.05 -11.84 0.79
CA ILE A 88 10.13 -10.39 0.63
C ILE A 88 10.96 -9.78 1.76
N ASN A 89 11.72 -8.73 1.44
CA ASN A 89 12.45 -7.96 2.44
C ASN A 89 11.52 -7.55 3.59
N ARG A 90 11.96 -7.83 4.83
CA ARG A 90 11.19 -7.60 6.05
C ARG A 90 10.60 -6.19 6.15
N ASP A 91 11.35 -5.13 5.82
CA ASP A 91 10.86 -3.74 5.93
C ASP A 91 9.79 -3.43 4.87
N ILE A 92 9.89 -4.02 3.68
CA ILE A 92 8.86 -3.93 2.64
C ILE A 92 7.60 -4.67 3.10
N LEU A 93 7.76 -5.90 3.58
CA LEU A 93 6.66 -6.75 4.03
C LEU A 93 5.86 -6.10 5.17
N LEU A 94 6.54 -5.57 6.18
CA LEU A 94 5.87 -4.88 7.29
C LEU A 94 5.11 -3.64 6.84
N ARG A 95 5.66 -2.88 5.89
CA ARG A 95 5.00 -1.67 5.38
C ARG A 95 3.81 -2.00 4.48
N VAL A 96 3.89 -3.03 3.64
CA VAL A 96 2.74 -3.43 2.81
C VAL A 96 1.61 -4.04 3.65
N LEU A 97 1.96 -4.76 4.74
CA LEU A 97 0.98 -5.20 5.74
C LEU A 97 0.32 -4.01 6.46
N ALA A 98 1.10 -3.01 6.90
CA ALA A 98 0.56 -1.80 7.51
C ALA A 98 -0.35 -1.02 6.55
N PHE A 99 0.05 -0.92 5.28
CA PHE A 99 -0.75 -0.30 4.23
C PHE A 99 -2.10 -1.01 4.06
N ALA A 100 -2.10 -2.34 3.92
CA ALA A 100 -3.30 -3.14 3.81
C ALA A 100 -4.21 -3.05 5.05
N ALA A 101 -3.62 -3.08 6.24
CA ALA A 101 -4.36 -2.93 7.50
C ALA A 101 -5.10 -1.59 7.58
N ASN A 102 -4.44 -0.48 7.23
CA ASN A 102 -5.07 0.83 7.22
C ASN A 102 -6.27 0.88 6.25
N LEU A 103 -6.12 0.33 5.04
CA LEU A 103 -7.21 0.29 4.06
C LEU A 103 -8.38 -0.55 4.54
N LYS A 104 -8.14 -1.76 5.07
CA LYS A 104 -9.20 -2.62 5.60
C LYS A 104 -9.93 -1.97 6.75
N LYS A 105 -9.21 -1.39 7.71
CA LYS A 105 -9.81 -0.62 8.81
C LYS A 105 -10.72 0.50 8.29
N ASN A 106 -10.27 1.26 7.29
CA ASN A 106 -11.08 2.35 6.74
C ASN A 106 -12.33 1.82 6.02
N VAL A 107 -12.23 0.70 5.29
CA VAL A 107 -13.40 0.06 4.66
C VAL A 107 -14.40 -0.44 5.69
N ASN A 108 -13.94 -1.07 6.77
CA ASN A 108 -14.79 -1.58 7.84
C ASN A 108 -15.51 -0.44 8.61
N ASN A 109 -14.88 0.74 8.69
CA ASN A 109 -15.47 1.92 9.34
C ASN A 109 -16.42 2.71 8.44
N GLU A 110 -16.43 2.46 7.12
CA GLU A 110 -17.42 3.07 6.24
C GLU A 110 -18.72 2.25 6.31
N ASP A 111 -19.82 2.86 6.75
CA ASP A 111 -21.15 2.26 6.96
C ASP A 111 -21.83 1.78 5.65
N GLY A 112 -21.18 0.89 4.89
CA GLY A 112 -21.75 0.25 3.69
C GLY A 112 -21.88 1.14 2.45
N THR A 113 -21.29 2.34 2.43
CA THR A 113 -21.35 3.28 1.28
C THR A 113 -20.34 2.97 0.15
N MET A 114 -19.57 1.91 0.29
CA MET A 114 -18.65 1.41 -0.73
C MET A 114 -19.43 0.65 -1.81
N ILE A 115 -19.84 1.35 -2.86
CA ILE A 115 -20.53 0.76 -4.02
C ILE A 115 -19.53 -0.07 -4.82
N GLN A 116 -19.70 -1.40 -4.80
CA GLN A 116 -18.78 -2.36 -5.41
C GLN A 116 -18.57 -2.14 -6.91
N ASP A 117 -19.59 -1.67 -7.62
CA ASP A 117 -19.54 -1.40 -9.07
C ASP A 117 -18.58 -0.25 -9.46
N GLN A 118 -18.03 0.48 -8.49
CA GLN A 118 -17.07 1.56 -8.72
C GLN A 118 -15.61 1.10 -8.79
N TYR A 119 -15.35 -0.20 -8.62
CA TYR A 119 -14.01 -0.77 -8.55
C TYR A 119 -13.77 -1.77 -9.67
N SER A 120 -12.66 -1.64 -10.40
CA SER A 120 -12.25 -2.61 -11.39
C SER A 120 -11.77 -3.91 -10.74
N LYS A 121 -11.70 -5.00 -11.51
CA LYS A 121 -11.21 -6.30 -11.02
C LYS A 121 -9.73 -6.26 -10.64
N ASP A 122 -8.96 -5.37 -11.25
CA ASP A 122 -7.52 -5.19 -11.02
C ASP A 122 -7.22 -4.16 -9.91
N SER A 123 -8.27 -3.64 -9.27
CA SER A 123 -8.15 -2.65 -8.22
C SER A 123 -7.64 -3.23 -6.89
N ILE A 124 -7.02 -2.37 -6.08
CA ILE A 124 -6.60 -2.71 -4.71
C ILE A 124 -7.80 -3.19 -3.87
N PHE A 125 -8.99 -2.62 -4.08
CA PHE A 125 -10.20 -3.06 -3.39
C PHE A 125 -10.49 -4.55 -3.62
N PHE A 126 -10.49 -4.99 -4.89
CA PHE A 126 -10.73 -6.39 -5.22
C PHE A 126 -9.62 -7.29 -4.67
N THR A 127 -8.39 -6.79 -4.69
CA THR A 127 -7.22 -7.54 -4.27
C THR A 127 -7.15 -7.76 -2.75
N LEU A 128 -7.48 -6.75 -1.93
CA LEU A 128 -7.25 -6.77 -0.47
C LEU A 128 -8.51 -6.80 0.39
N CYS A 129 -9.61 -6.21 -0.08
CA CYS A 129 -10.78 -5.94 0.77
C CYS A 129 -11.98 -6.85 0.46
N ARG A 130 -12.22 -7.19 -0.80
CA ARG A 130 -13.37 -8.00 -1.22
C ARG A 130 -13.12 -9.50 -0.98
N ASP A 131 -13.27 -9.98 0.26
CA ASP A 131 -13.16 -11.41 0.64
C ASP A 131 -12.15 -12.19 -0.21
N SER A 132 -10.97 -11.60 -0.37
CA SER A 132 -10.01 -12.03 -1.38
C SER A 132 -9.34 -13.32 -0.91
N THR A 133 -9.78 -14.45 -1.43
CA THR A 133 -9.18 -15.76 -1.14
C THR A 133 -7.66 -15.76 -1.35
N PRO A 134 -7.12 -15.18 -2.44
CA PRO A 134 -5.66 -15.11 -2.63
C PRO A 134 -4.96 -14.31 -1.52
N PHE A 135 -5.53 -13.18 -1.10
CA PHE A 135 -4.95 -12.38 -0.02
C PHE A 135 -5.01 -13.11 1.33
N ALA A 136 -6.14 -13.76 1.64
CA ALA A 136 -6.30 -14.57 2.84
C ALA A 136 -5.28 -15.72 2.89
N GLN A 137 -5.02 -16.38 1.76
CA GLN A 137 -3.99 -17.42 1.65
C GLN A 137 -2.57 -16.87 1.89
N LYS A 138 -2.25 -15.69 1.33
CA LYS A 138 -0.96 -15.03 1.61
C LYS A 138 -0.81 -14.71 3.10
N LEU A 139 -1.82 -14.13 3.73
CA LEU A 139 -1.82 -13.86 5.17
C LEU A 139 -1.67 -15.14 6.00
N ALA A 140 -2.39 -16.21 5.65
CA ALA A 140 -2.27 -17.50 6.34
C ALA A 140 -0.84 -18.07 6.26
N SER A 141 -0.17 -17.97 5.11
CA SER A 141 1.24 -18.35 4.96
C SER A 141 2.16 -17.52 5.86
N LEU A 142 1.93 -16.20 5.93
CA LEU A 142 2.73 -15.28 6.75
C LEU A 142 2.54 -15.46 8.27
N LEU A 143 1.49 -16.16 8.74
CA LEU A 143 1.36 -16.55 10.15
C LEU A 143 2.50 -17.48 10.62
N HIS A 144 3.16 -18.17 9.68
CA HIS A 144 4.31 -19.02 9.95
C HIS A 144 5.66 -18.31 9.74
N HIS A 145 5.65 -17.00 9.48
CA HIS A 145 6.89 -16.23 9.28
C HIS A 145 7.77 -16.22 10.55
N PRO A 146 9.11 -16.30 10.43
CA PRO A 146 10.01 -16.35 11.59
C PRO A 146 9.96 -15.07 12.44
N ASP A 147 9.76 -13.92 11.79
CA ASP A 147 9.65 -12.62 12.47
C ASP A 147 8.33 -12.45 13.21
N THR A 148 8.40 -12.13 14.50
CA THR A 148 7.23 -11.94 15.36
C THR A 148 6.37 -10.75 14.97
N GLU A 149 6.98 -9.61 14.61
CA GLU A 149 6.24 -8.41 14.22
C GLU A 149 5.41 -8.66 12.96
N VAL A 150 5.95 -9.39 11.99
CA VAL A 150 5.19 -9.79 10.78
C VAL A 150 3.94 -10.57 11.17
N LYS A 151 4.07 -11.56 12.05
CA LYS A 151 2.93 -12.38 12.51
C LYS A 151 1.89 -11.54 13.25
N GLU A 152 2.32 -10.64 14.13
CA GLU A 152 1.42 -9.75 14.86
C GLU A 152 0.62 -8.84 13.93
N GLN A 153 1.28 -8.26 12.91
CA GLN A 153 0.60 -7.45 11.89
C GLN A 153 -0.41 -8.27 11.08
N VAL A 154 -0.08 -9.52 10.73
CA VAL A 154 -0.99 -10.42 10.02
C VAL A 154 -2.22 -10.75 10.86
N VAL A 155 -2.03 -11.12 12.14
CA VAL A 155 -3.14 -11.38 13.08
C VAL A 155 -4.04 -10.15 13.17
N ARG A 156 -3.45 -8.96 13.32
CA ARG A 156 -4.20 -7.69 13.36
C ARG A 156 -5.08 -7.49 12.13
N ILE A 157 -4.63 -7.89 10.94
CA ILE A 157 -5.41 -7.77 9.70
C ILE A 157 -6.55 -8.79 9.64
N LEU A 158 -6.36 -9.99 10.19
CA LEU A 158 -7.35 -11.08 10.18
C LEU A 158 -8.46 -10.87 11.20
N THR A 159 -8.19 -10.14 12.29
CA THR A 159 -9.17 -9.91 13.39
C THR A 159 -9.85 -8.55 13.31
N GLN A 160 -9.67 -7.80 12.23
CA GLN A 160 -10.21 -6.45 12.01
C GLN A 160 -11.62 -6.44 11.44
#